data_AF-A0A829LZ49-F1
#
_entry.id   AF-A0A829LZ49-F1
#
_cell.length_a   1.000
_cell.length_b   1.000
_cell.length_c   1.000
_cell.angle_alpha   90.00
_cell.angle_beta   90.00
_cell.angle_gamma   90.00
#
_symmetry.space_group_name_H-M   'P 1'
#
loop_
_entity.id
_entity.type
_entity.pdbx_description
1 polymer ?
#
loop_
_entity_poly.entity_id
_entity_poly.type
_entity_poly.pdbx_seq_one_letter_code
_entity_poly.pdbx_strand_id
1 'polypeptide(L)' 'MNSNGTEDLRVQKTITAIYQAFEELILTTDYEKITVAELARRARINKKTFYVMAGSLLR' A
#
# COMPACT_ATOMS: atom_id res chain seq x y z
N MET A 1 -17.98 -5.43 11.03
CA MET A 1 -16.85 -6.15 10.37
C MET A 1 -17.51 -7.16 9.46
N ASN A 2 -17.61 -6.83 8.17
CA ASN A 2 -18.39 -7.61 7.22
C ASN A 2 -17.43 -8.59 6.55
N SER A 3 -17.26 -9.75 7.16
CA SER A 3 -16.42 -10.85 6.73
C SER A 3 -16.99 -11.53 5.48
N ASN A 4 -16.91 -10.85 4.34
CA ASN A 4 -16.91 -11.51 3.04
C ASN A 4 -15.43 -11.67 2.65
N GLY A 5 -14.94 -12.91 2.51
CA GLY A 5 -13.53 -13.18 2.21
C GLY A 5 -12.99 -12.48 0.94
N THR A 6 -13.86 -11.97 0.07
CA THR A 6 -13.49 -11.09 -1.05
C THR A 6 -12.94 -9.73 -0.61
N GLU A 7 -13.49 -9.13 0.45
CA GLU A 7 -12.98 -7.88 1.02
C GLU A 7 -11.61 -8.12 1.67
N ASP A 8 -11.46 -9.23 2.40
CA ASP A 8 -10.17 -9.63 2.99
C ASP A 8 -9.11 -9.87 1.91
N LEU A 9 -9.44 -10.58 0.82
CA LEU A 9 -8.52 -10.78 -0.30
C LEU A 9 -8.14 -9.46 -0.99
N ARG A 10 -9.07 -8.51 -1.09
CA ARG A 10 -8.77 -7.17 -1.64
C ARG A 10 -7.80 -6.42 -0.72
N VAL A 11 -7.99 -6.48 0.59
CA VAL A 11 -7.09 -5.90 1.59
C VAL A 11 -5.70 -6.52 1.45
N GLN A 12 -5.58 -7.84 1.46
CA GLN A 12 -4.31 -8.55 1.32
C GLN A 12 -3.58 -8.17 0.03
N LYS A 13 -4.25 -8.23 -1.12
CA LYS A 13 -3.66 -7.86 -2.42
C LYS A 13 -3.19 -6.40 -2.43
N THR A 14 -3.95 -5.50 -1.82
CA THR A 14 -3.58 -4.09 -1.72
C THR A 14 -2.33 -3.90 -0.87
N ILE A 15 -2.26 -4.57 0.28
CA ILE A 15 -1.10 -4.53 1.18
C ILE A 15 0.14 -5.08 0.46
N THR A 16 0.03 -6.24 -0.20
CA THR A 16 1.13 -6.82 -0.99
C THR A 16 1.63 -5.87 -2.07
N ALA A 17 0.72 -5.23 -2.82
CA ALA A 17 1.10 -4.27 -3.86
C ALA A 17 1.83 -3.03 -3.30
N ILE A 18 1.44 -2.55 -2.12
CA ILE A 18 2.11 -1.44 -1.43
C ILE A 18 3.54 -1.84 -1.02
N TYR A 19 3.72 -3.04 -0.45
CA TYR A 19 5.04 -3.53 -0.06
C TYR A 19 5.96 -3.71 -1.26
N GLN A 20 5.50 -4.33 -2.33
CA GLN A 20 6.28 -4.49 -3.56
C GLN A 20 6.70 -3.13 -4.15
N ALA A 21 5.77 -2.17 -4.22
CA ALA A 21 6.08 -0.82 -4.68
C ALA A 21 7.14 -0.14 -3.80
N PHE A 22 7.11 -0.37 -2.49
CA PHE A 22 8.10 0.18 -1.56
C PHE A 22 9.46 -0.50 -1.70
N GLU A 23 9.51 -1.83 -1.81
CA GLU A 23 10.74 -2.59 -2.03
C GLU A 23 11.45 -2.15 -3.31
N GLU A 24 10.71 -1.93 -4.40
CA GLU A 24 11.29 -1.41 -5.64
C GLU A 24 11.83 0.03 -5.49
N LEU A 25 11.11 0.87 -4.73
CA LEU A 25 11.48 2.27 -4.52
C LEU A 25 12.70 2.39 -3.63
N ILE A 26 12.78 1.65 -2.52
CA ILE A 26 13.89 1.77 -1.57
C ILE A 26 15.23 1.31 -2.16
N LEU A 27 15.19 0.42 -3.17
CA LEU A 27 16.38 0.01 -3.91
C LEU A 27 16.88 1.05 -4.92
N THR A 28 16.02 1.98 -5.34
CA THR A 28 16.30 2.91 -6.45
C THR A 28 16.24 4.38 -6.05
N THR A 29 15.71 4.68 -4.88
CA THR A 29 15.38 6.03 -4.41
C THR A 29 15.74 6.15 -2.93
N ASP A 30 16.37 7.27 -2.54
CA ASP A 30 16.63 7.55 -1.13
C ASP A 30 15.32 7.55 -0.33
N TYR A 31 15.35 6.97 0.88
CA TYR A 31 14.18 6.81 1.73
C TYR A 31 13.37 8.11 1.90
N GLU A 32 14.05 9.24 2.14
CA GLU A 32 13.42 10.55 2.35
C GLU A 32 12.68 11.09 1.12
N LYS A 33 13.03 10.60 -0.07
CA LYS A 33 12.42 11.00 -1.35
C LYS A 33 11.24 10.11 -1.74
N ILE A 34 11.02 9.00 -1.04
CA ILE A 34 9.88 8.12 -1.29
C ILE A 34 8.60 8.82 -0.83
N THR A 35 7.68 9.05 -1.76
CA THR A 35 6.41 9.70 -1.46
C THR A 35 5.24 8.74 -1.52
N VAL A 36 4.21 9.01 -0.71
CA VAL A 36 2.93 8.29 -0.76
C VAL A 36 2.30 8.34 -2.16
N ALA A 37 2.52 9.44 -2.91
CA ALA A 37 2.00 9.57 -4.27
C ALA A 37 2.60 8.54 -5.22
N GLU A 38 3.91 8.35 -5.15
CA GLU A 38 4.63 7.42 -6.01
C GLU A 38 4.34 5.96 -5.61
N LEU A 39 4.27 5.67 -4.31
CA LEU A 39 3.84 4.37 -3.80
C LEU A 39 2.44 4.00 -4.27
N ALA A 40 1.47 4.91 -4.11
CA ALA A 40 0.09 4.68 -4.53
C ALA A 40 -0.01 4.48 -6.05
N ARG A 41 0.76 5.24 -6.84
CA ARG A 41 0.83 5.10 -8.30
C ARG A 41 1.37 3.73 -8.70
N ARG A 42 2.49 3.27 -8.13
CA ARG A 42 3.10 1.97 -8.43
C ARG A 42 2.23 0.79 -7.98
N ALA A 43 1.64 0.89 -6.79
CA ALA A 43 0.71 -0.11 -6.26
C ALA A 43 -0.67 -0.09 -6.96
N ARG A 44 -0.91 0.83 -7.90
CA ARG A 44 -2.17 1.00 -8.65
C ARG A 44 -3.38 1.23 -7.74
N ILE A 45 -3.22 2.08 -6.73
CA ILE A 45 -4.28 2.45 -5.79
C ILE A 45 -4.40 3.97 -5.62
N ASN A 46 -5.52 4.40 -5.06
CA ASN A 46 -5.72 5.79 -4.67
C ASN A 46 -4.98 6.10 -3.36
N LYS A 47 -4.52 7.35 -3.18
CA LYS A 47 -3.91 7.82 -1.93
C LYS A 47 -4.80 7.57 -0.71
N LYS A 48 -6.13 7.75 -0.85
CA LYS A 48 -7.09 7.44 0.23
C LYS A 48 -7.00 5.97 0.66
N THR A 49 -6.91 5.04 -0.29
CA THR A 49 -6.75 3.61 0.00
C THR A 49 -5.44 3.34 0.72
N PHE A 50 -4.34 3.98 0.31
CA PHE A 50 -3.05 3.87 1.00
C PHE A 50 -3.19 4.23 2.49
N TYR A 51 -3.79 5.38 2.83
CA TYR A 51 -3.92 5.80 4.23
C TYR A 51 -4.83 4.89 5.06
N VAL A 52 -5.90 4.34 4.47
CA VAL A 52 -6.77 3.37 5.15
C VAL A 52 -6.02 2.07 5.47
N MET A 53 -5.20 1.58 4.54
CA MET A 53 -4.43 0.34 4.73
C MET A 53 -3.23 0.55 5.66
N ALA A 54 -2.46 1.62 5.46
CA ALA A 54 -1.33 1.95 6.32
C ALA A 54 -1.74 2.21 7.77
N GLY A 55 -2.92 2.84 7.98
CA GLY A 55 -3.47 3.01 9.33
C GLY A 55 -3.85 1.68 10.01
N SER A 56 -4.13 0.62 9.24
CA SER A 56 -4.37 -0.72 9.78
C SER A 56 -3.08 -1.46 10.15
N LEU A 57 -1.93 -1.06 9.59
CA LEU A 57 -0.61 -1.63 9.92
C LEU A 57 0.01 -1.03 11.20
N LEU A 58 -0.50 0.11 11.67
CA LEU A 58 -0.05 0.82 12.88
C LEU A 58 -0.92 0.52 14.11
N ARG A 59 -1.84 -0.45 14.00
CA ARG A 59 -2.67 -0.96 15.10
C ARG A 59 -2.21 -2.35 15.50
#